data_AF-A0A954W5A5-F1
#
_entry.id   AF-A0A954W5A5-F1
#
_cell.length_a   1.000
_cell.length_b   1.000
_cell.length_c   1.000
_cell.angle_alpha   90.00
_cell.angle_beta   90.00
_cell.angle_gamma   90.00
#
_symmetry.space_group_name_H-M   'P 1'
#
loop_
_entity.id
_entity.type
_entity.pdbx_description
1 polymer ?
#
loop_
_entity_poly.entity_id
_entity_poly.type
_entity_poly.pdbx_seq_one_letter_code
_entity_poly.pdbx_strand_id
1 'polypeptide(L)'
;MGPPLHAIGTSGQVRGDAVGSASLTDDEMRKIATFVDRHANEHLLFSQLSGRQLLKMAPTMYCILPHASPLHEDDGRYTRTRFSCAGFVLEAYRRARIRLLDLNGLPLVDMAIIAAAYPRQTQLLKRGLIRAEDLGLAGDGPWPVLLCGYLFHALNRAEDVLRREVYSPDRMDRHFR
;
A
#
# COMPACT_ATOMS: atom_id res chain seq x y z
N MET A 1 -5.22 -8.99 13.13
CA MET A 1 -4.67 -7.62 13.00
C MET A 1 -5.67 -6.83 12.18
N GLY A 2 -6.45 -5.94 12.82
CA GLY A 2 -7.34 -5.03 12.09
C GLY A 2 -6.54 -3.94 11.38
N PRO A 3 -7.15 -3.20 10.42
CA PRO A 3 -6.52 -2.02 9.86
C PRO A 3 -6.11 -1.06 10.99
N PRO A 4 -4.97 -0.37 10.87
CA PRO A 4 -4.36 0.45 11.93
C PRO A 4 -5.24 1.61 12.44
N LEU A 5 -6.43 1.80 11.87
CA LEU A 5 -7.40 2.83 12.24
C LEU A 5 -8.42 2.36 13.29
N HIS A 6 -8.42 1.09 13.68
CA HIS A 6 -9.13 0.65 14.88
C HIS A 6 -8.22 0.81 16.10
N ALA A 7 -8.13 2.03 16.61
CA ALA A 7 -7.52 2.26 17.92
C ALA A 7 -8.29 1.46 18.98
N ILE A 8 -7.53 0.69 19.77
CA ILE A 8 -8.03 0.02 20.97
C ILE A 8 -8.45 1.11 21.95
N GLY A 9 -9.75 1.34 22.15
CA GLY A 9 -10.28 2.08 23.31
C GLY A 9 -11.14 3.30 23.03
N THR A 10 -11.19 3.85 21.82
CA THR A 10 -12.08 4.99 21.49
C THR A 10 -12.65 4.84 20.09
N SER A 11 -13.97 4.69 19.99
CA SER A 11 -14.69 4.67 18.73
C SER A 11 -14.61 6.03 18.04
N GLY A 12 -14.04 6.07 16.84
CA GLY A 12 -14.44 7.02 15.80
C GLY A 12 -13.55 8.24 15.56
N GLN A 13 -12.46 8.45 16.30
CA GLN A 13 -11.54 9.56 16.02
C GLN A 13 -10.08 9.12 16.13
N VAL A 14 -9.37 9.20 15.00
CA VAL A 14 -7.92 9.04 14.92
C VAL A 14 -7.36 10.43 14.62
N ARG A 15 -6.50 10.95 15.50
CA ARG A 15 -5.73 12.16 15.20
C ARG A 15 -4.61 11.76 14.24
N GLY A 16 -4.64 12.31 13.03
CA GLY A 16 -3.58 12.14 12.04
C GLY A 16 -3.17 13.51 11.52
N ASP A 17 -1.87 13.74 11.40
CA ASP A 17 -1.36 14.87 10.65
C ASP A 17 -1.46 14.51 9.15
N ALA A 18 -2.15 15.34 8.39
CA ALA A 18 -2.26 15.16 6.95
C ALA A 18 -1.10 15.86 6.24
N VAL A 19 -0.47 15.15 5.32
CA VAL A 19 0.59 15.67 4.46
C VAL A 19 0.09 15.64 3.02
N GLY A 20 -0.23 16.82 2.50
CA GLY A 20 -0.85 16.97 1.18
C GLY A 20 -2.34 16.64 1.16
N SER A 21 -3.01 17.03 0.09
CA SER A 21 -4.42 16.72 -0.14
C SER A 21 -4.76 16.84 -1.63
N ALA A 22 -5.77 16.12 -2.08
CA ALA A 22 -6.39 16.35 -3.37
C ALA A 22 -7.83 16.77 -3.13
N SER A 23 -8.26 17.91 -3.67
CA SER A 23 -9.68 18.26 -3.68
C SER A 23 -10.40 17.26 -4.57
N LEU A 24 -11.36 16.53 -4.01
CA LEU A 24 -12.13 15.51 -4.71
C LEU A 24 -13.52 16.04 -5.03
N THR A 25 -14.02 15.72 -6.21
CA THR A 25 -15.44 15.88 -6.52
C THR A 25 -16.27 14.80 -5.81
N ASP A 26 -17.58 15.02 -5.65
CA ASP A 26 -18.49 14.03 -5.08
C ASP A 26 -18.43 12.67 -5.80
N ASP A 27 -18.26 12.68 -7.12
CA ASP A 27 -18.15 11.47 -7.90
C ASP A 27 -16.85 10.70 -7.61
N GLU A 28 -15.74 11.41 -7.44
CA GLU A 28 -14.44 10.82 -7.10
C GLU A 28 -14.42 10.27 -5.69
N MET A 29 -14.99 11.02 -4.73
CA MET A 29 -15.18 10.56 -3.36
C MET A 29 -15.98 9.26 -3.33
N ARG A 30 -17.10 9.19 -4.05
CA ARG A 30 -17.92 7.96 -4.14
C ARG A 30 -17.15 6.78 -4.74
N LYS A 31 -16.34 7.01 -5.77
CA LYS A 31 -15.50 5.94 -6.38
C LYS A 31 -14.43 5.44 -5.43
N ILE A 32 -13.75 6.34 -4.73
CA ILE A 32 -12.75 5.98 -3.72
C ILE A 32 -13.42 5.23 -2.56
N ALA A 33 -14.55 5.72 -2.05
CA ALA A 33 -15.30 5.07 -0.98
C ALA A 33 -15.72 3.64 -1.39
N THR A 34 -16.31 3.50 -2.59
CA THR A 34 -16.70 2.18 -3.11
C THR A 34 -15.51 1.20 -3.21
N PHE A 35 -14.34 1.70 -3.61
CA PHE A 35 -13.12 0.89 -3.65
C PHE A 35 -12.67 0.48 -2.24
N VAL A 36 -12.65 1.42 -1.29
CA VAL A 36 -12.26 1.17 0.10
C VAL A 36 -13.20 0.17 0.75
N ASP A 37 -14.51 0.37 0.63
CA ASP A 37 -15.55 -0.50 1.22
C ASP A 37 -15.45 -1.92 0.69
N ARG A 38 -15.24 -2.08 -0.62
CA ARG A 38 -15.04 -3.39 -1.25
C ARG A 38 -13.90 -4.15 -0.59
N HIS A 39 -12.74 -3.51 -0.40
CA HIS A 39 -11.55 -4.16 0.14
C HIS A 39 -11.53 -4.23 1.68
N ALA A 40 -12.24 -3.34 2.38
CA ALA A 40 -12.40 -3.43 3.83
C ALA A 40 -13.10 -4.74 4.24
N ASN A 41 -14.12 -5.15 3.49
CA ASN A 41 -14.82 -6.41 3.71
C ASN A 41 -13.90 -7.63 3.54
N GLU A 42 -12.98 -7.60 2.57
CA GLU A 42 -11.98 -8.65 2.38
C GLU A 42 -11.02 -8.77 3.58
N HIS A 43 -10.77 -7.65 4.27
CA HIS A 43 -9.87 -7.60 5.42
C HIS A 43 -10.53 -7.95 6.77
N LEU A 44 -11.86 -7.86 6.89
CA LEU A 44 -12.58 -8.22 8.12
C LEU A 44 -12.29 -9.67 8.56
N LEU A 45 -12.14 -10.60 7.61
CA LEU A 45 -11.84 -12.00 7.91
C LEU A 45 -10.52 -12.17 8.72
N PHE A 46 -9.53 -11.29 8.51
CA PHE A 46 -8.26 -11.36 9.24
C PHE A 46 -8.32 -10.79 10.65
N SER A 47 -9.34 -9.98 10.96
CA SER A 47 -9.56 -9.51 12.33
C SER A 47 -9.87 -10.67 13.28
N GLN A 48 -10.43 -11.76 12.75
CA GLN A 48 -10.86 -12.93 13.51
C GLN A 48 -9.74 -13.99 13.68
N LEU A 49 -8.61 -13.83 13.00
CA LEU A 49 -7.51 -14.79 13.04
C LEU A 49 -6.63 -14.59 14.27
N SER A 50 -6.21 -15.71 14.88
CA SER A 50 -5.18 -15.72 15.91
C SER A 50 -3.81 -15.25 15.36
N GLY A 51 -2.90 -14.84 16.25
CA GLY A 51 -1.55 -14.43 15.86
C GLY A 51 -0.80 -15.48 15.02
N ARG A 52 -0.94 -16.77 15.37
CA ARG A 52 -0.33 -17.88 14.62
C ARG A 52 -0.94 -18.05 13.22
N GLN A 53 -2.26 -17.91 13.10
CA GLN A 53 -2.94 -17.96 11.81
C GLN A 53 -2.54 -16.76 10.94
N LEU A 54 -2.44 -15.57 11.52
CA LEU A 54 -1.99 -14.37 10.82
C LEU A 54 -0.58 -14.51 10.25
N LEU A 55 0.34 -15.10 11.02
CA LEU A 55 1.70 -15.37 10.52
C LEU A 55 1.68 -16.32 9.33
N LYS A 56 0.90 -17.41 9.40
CA LYS A 56 0.75 -18.36 8.30
C LYS A 56 0.13 -17.71 7.06
N MET A 57 -0.80 -16.78 7.26
CA MET A 57 -1.48 -16.09 6.17
C MET A 57 -0.73 -14.87 5.66
N ALA A 58 0.29 -14.36 6.36
CA ALA A 58 0.96 -13.09 6.03
C ALA A 58 1.36 -12.94 4.54
N PRO A 59 1.95 -13.96 3.88
CA PRO A 59 2.22 -13.93 2.43
C PRO A 59 0.99 -13.63 1.55
N THR A 60 -0.18 -14.07 1.98
CA THR A 60 -1.43 -13.93 1.25
C THR A 60 -2.16 -12.61 1.55
N MET A 61 -1.74 -11.88 2.59
CA MET A 61 -2.41 -10.65 3.03
C MET A 61 -1.83 -9.39 2.39
N TYR A 62 -0.55 -9.43 2.05
CA TYR A 62 0.24 -8.23 1.77
C TYR A 62 1.28 -8.51 0.70
N CYS A 63 1.65 -7.50 -0.08
CA CYS A 63 2.80 -7.55 -0.99
C CYS A 63 3.60 -6.25 -0.89
N ILE A 64 4.91 -6.30 -1.18
CA ILE A 64 5.75 -5.11 -1.30
C ILE A 64 5.90 -4.75 -2.77
N LEU A 65 6.11 -5.75 -3.62
CA LEU A 65 6.23 -5.65 -5.06
C LEU A 65 5.41 -6.77 -5.74
N PRO A 66 4.67 -6.51 -6.83
CA PRO A 66 4.21 -5.19 -7.26
C PRO A 66 3.38 -4.49 -6.15
N HIS A 67 3.10 -3.20 -6.30
CA HIS A 67 2.32 -2.43 -5.31
C HIS A 67 0.89 -2.97 -5.12
N ALA A 68 0.35 -3.65 -6.14
CA ALA A 68 -0.90 -4.40 -6.10
C ALA A 68 -0.76 -5.70 -6.90
N SER A 69 -1.17 -6.82 -6.31
CA SER A 69 -1.04 -8.17 -6.90
C SER A 69 -2.33 -8.96 -6.71
N PRO A 70 -3.00 -9.43 -7.77
CA PRO A 70 -4.16 -10.30 -7.61
C PRO A 70 -3.73 -11.64 -7.01
N LEU A 71 -4.51 -12.13 -6.05
CA LEU A 71 -4.39 -13.46 -5.46
C LEU A 71 -5.47 -14.34 -6.05
N HIS A 72 -5.07 -15.51 -6.54
CA HIS A 72 -5.96 -16.52 -7.09
C HIS A 72 -5.88 -17.79 -6.21
N GLU A 73 -6.97 -18.54 -6.18
CA GLU A 73 -7.00 -19.91 -5.64
C GLU A 73 -6.26 -20.87 -6.59
N ASP A 74 -6.03 -22.10 -6.14
CA ASP A 74 -5.34 -23.13 -6.93
C ASP A 74 -6.08 -23.49 -8.23
N ASP A 75 -7.40 -23.27 -8.29
CA ASP A 75 -8.23 -23.45 -9.48
C ASP A 75 -8.20 -22.24 -10.44
N GLY A 76 -7.40 -21.21 -10.14
CA GLY A 76 -7.26 -19.98 -10.92
C GLY A 76 -8.35 -18.94 -10.66
N ARG A 77 -9.30 -19.19 -9.76
CA ARG A 77 -10.35 -18.23 -9.41
C ARG A 77 -9.77 -17.06 -8.61
N TYR A 78 -10.15 -15.84 -8.98
CA TYR A 78 -9.76 -14.64 -8.23
C TYR A 78 -10.32 -14.69 -6.80
N THR A 79 -9.43 -14.57 -5.81
CA THR A 79 -9.81 -14.47 -4.39
C THR A 79 -9.94 -13.02 -3.97
N ARG A 80 -8.87 -12.24 -4.17
CA ARG A 80 -8.76 -10.84 -3.75
C ARG A 80 -7.52 -10.18 -4.34
N THR A 81 -7.30 -8.91 -4.05
CA THR A 81 -6.05 -8.22 -4.37
C THR A 81 -5.22 -8.03 -3.10
N ARG A 82 -3.93 -8.36 -3.17
CA ARG A 82 -2.93 -7.97 -2.17
C ARG A 82 -2.39 -6.59 -2.52
N PHE A 83 -2.12 -5.78 -1.51
CA PHE A 83 -1.59 -4.44 -1.70
C PHE A 83 -0.40 -4.19 -0.78
N SER A 84 0.52 -3.34 -1.24
CA SER A 84 1.31 -2.53 -0.32
C SER A 84 0.46 -1.39 0.23
N CYS A 85 0.84 -0.78 1.36
CA CYS A 85 0.07 0.32 1.93
C CYS A 85 -0.03 1.49 0.94
N ALA A 86 1.10 1.84 0.31
CA ALA A 86 1.13 2.85 -0.73
C ALA A 86 0.34 2.42 -1.98
N GLY A 87 0.44 1.14 -2.36
CA GLY A 87 -0.30 0.60 -3.51
C GLY A 87 -1.81 0.68 -3.34
N PHE A 88 -2.33 0.43 -2.14
CA PHE A 88 -3.75 0.55 -1.85
C PHE A 88 -4.26 1.98 -2.08
N VAL A 89 -3.54 2.97 -1.55
CA VAL A 89 -3.88 4.39 -1.74
C VAL A 89 -3.82 4.76 -3.22
N LEU A 90 -2.73 4.40 -3.91
CA LEU A 90 -2.58 4.69 -5.34
C LEU A 90 -3.74 4.11 -6.16
N GLU A 91 -4.10 2.85 -5.92
CA GLU A 91 -5.19 2.19 -6.65
C GLU A 91 -6.56 2.81 -6.33
N ALA A 92 -6.79 3.27 -5.10
CA ALA A 92 -8.01 4.02 -4.75
C ALA A 92 -8.15 5.29 -5.61
N TYR A 93 -7.08 6.10 -5.70
CA TYR A 93 -7.07 7.29 -6.56
C TYR A 93 -7.23 6.94 -8.05
N ARG A 94 -6.62 5.85 -8.52
CA ARG A 94 -6.79 5.38 -9.91
C ARG A 94 -8.25 5.03 -10.23
N ARG A 95 -9.03 4.52 -9.26
CA ARG A 95 -10.48 4.28 -9.45
C ARG A 95 -11.25 5.58 -9.67
N ALA A 96 -10.83 6.66 -9.04
CA ALA A 96 -11.32 8.01 -9.29
C ALA A 96 -10.75 8.65 -10.57
N ARG A 97 -9.98 7.91 -11.39
CA ARG A 97 -9.26 8.39 -12.58
C ARG A 97 -8.19 9.45 -12.27
N ILE A 98 -7.72 9.51 -11.03
CA ILE A 98 -6.62 10.38 -10.61
C ILE A 98 -5.31 9.59 -10.71
N ARG A 99 -4.39 10.06 -11.55
CA ARG A 99 -3.08 9.43 -11.76
C ARG A 99 -2.02 10.14 -10.93
N LEU A 100 -1.85 9.70 -9.68
CA LEU A 100 -0.91 10.36 -8.77
C LEU A 100 0.55 10.22 -9.20
N LEU A 101 0.96 9.01 -9.63
CA LEU A 101 2.36 8.61 -9.78
C LEU A 101 2.59 7.80 -11.05
N ASP A 102 3.77 7.96 -11.64
CA ASP A 102 4.29 7.09 -12.69
C ASP A 102 4.98 5.89 -12.05
N LEU A 103 4.48 4.70 -12.38
CA LEU A 103 5.00 3.44 -11.85
C LEU A 103 6.18 2.89 -12.66
N ASN A 104 6.38 3.37 -13.90
CA ASN A 104 7.46 2.89 -14.75
C ASN A 104 8.81 3.50 -14.38
N GLY A 105 8.81 4.68 -13.74
CA GLY A 105 9.99 5.42 -13.35
C GLY A 105 10.35 5.32 -11.87
N LEU A 106 9.86 4.31 -11.14
CA LEU A 106 10.12 4.21 -9.69
C LEU A 106 11.63 4.06 -9.39
N PRO A 107 12.18 4.86 -8.45
CA PRO A 107 13.55 4.68 -8.02
C PRO A 107 13.80 3.27 -7.44
N LEU A 108 14.96 2.71 -7.77
CA LEU A 108 15.41 1.44 -7.19
C LEU A 108 15.80 1.64 -5.71
N VAL A 109 15.31 0.76 -4.84
CA VAL A 109 15.57 0.78 -3.40
C VAL A 109 16.19 -0.53 -2.92
N ASP A 110 17.14 -0.42 -2.00
CA ASP A 110 17.81 -1.57 -1.39
C ASP A 110 17.02 -2.15 -0.21
N MET A 111 17.49 -3.29 0.30
CA MET A 111 16.87 -3.95 1.46
C MET A 111 16.93 -3.10 2.73
N ALA A 112 17.89 -2.18 2.87
CA ALA A 112 17.97 -1.31 4.06
C ALA A 112 16.80 -0.31 4.07
N ILE A 113 16.48 0.29 2.92
CA ILE A 113 15.32 1.17 2.75
C ILE A 113 14.02 0.38 2.93
N ILE A 114 13.91 -0.81 2.35
CA ILE A 114 12.74 -1.68 2.51
C ILE A 114 12.54 -2.06 3.99
N ALA A 115 13.61 -2.37 4.72
CA ALA A 115 13.52 -2.69 6.14
C ALA A 115 13.06 -1.51 7.00
N ALA A 116 13.46 -0.28 6.65
CA ALA A 116 12.96 0.91 7.31
C ALA A 116 11.47 1.17 7.02
N ALA A 117 11.03 0.95 5.79
CA ALA A 117 9.62 1.15 5.39
C ALA A 117 8.67 0.03 5.84
N TYR A 118 9.16 -1.21 5.91
CA TYR A 118 8.39 -2.41 6.21
C TYR A 118 9.03 -3.24 7.33
N PRO A 119 9.16 -2.69 8.56
CA PRO A 119 9.94 -3.31 9.63
C PRO A 119 9.38 -4.65 10.08
N ARG A 120 8.06 -4.83 10.08
CA ARG A 120 7.43 -6.10 10.48
C ARG A 120 7.70 -7.21 9.47
N GLN A 121 7.49 -6.93 8.19
CA GLN A 121 7.71 -7.88 7.10
C GLN A 121 9.18 -8.29 7.03
N THR A 122 10.10 -7.33 7.14
CA THR A 122 11.54 -7.63 7.15
C THR A 122 11.99 -8.37 8.40
N GLN A 123 11.35 -8.17 9.55
CA GLN A 123 11.59 -9.01 10.72
C GLN A 123 11.15 -10.46 10.51
N LEU A 124 10.03 -10.70 9.80
CA LEU A 124 9.58 -12.04 9.44
C LEU A 124 10.54 -12.72 8.45
N LEU A 125 11.06 -11.98 7.47
CA LEU A 125 12.10 -12.44 6.54
C LEU A 125 13.37 -12.86 7.29
N LYS A 126 13.88 -12.00 8.17
CA LYS A 126 15.08 -12.29 8.98
C LYS A 126 14.94 -13.52 9.87
N ARG A 127 13.72 -13.84 10.28
CA ARG A 127 13.39 -15.03 11.09
C ARG A 127 13.11 -16.28 10.25
N GLY A 128 13.15 -16.19 8.92
CA GLY A 128 12.81 -17.30 8.03
C GLY A 128 11.34 -17.71 8.11
N LEU A 129 10.45 -16.84 8.60
CA LEU A 129 9.02 -17.13 8.74
C LEU A 129 8.23 -16.91 7.45
N ILE A 130 8.76 -16.09 6.56
CA ILE A 130 8.28 -15.86 5.19
C ILE A 130 9.49 -15.72 4.27
N ARG A 131 9.30 -15.89 2.96
CA ARG A 131 10.34 -15.72 1.94
C ARG A 131 10.24 -14.34 1.29
N ALA A 132 11.34 -13.86 0.70
CA ALA A 132 11.35 -12.57 0.01
C ALA A 132 10.42 -12.59 -1.21
N GLU A 133 10.37 -13.71 -1.92
CA GLU A 133 9.50 -13.92 -3.09
C GLU A 133 8.01 -13.85 -2.74
N ASP A 134 7.62 -14.21 -1.51
CA ASP A 134 6.23 -14.11 -1.05
C ASP A 134 5.71 -12.66 -1.04
N LEU A 135 6.64 -11.71 -0.86
CA LEU A 135 6.41 -10.26 -0.91
C LEU A 135 6.73 -9.65 -2.28
N GLY A 136 7.11 -10.50 -3.25
CA GLY A 136 7.57 -10.20 -4.60
C GLY A 136 8.94 -9.54 -4.71
N LEU A 137 9.75 -9.64 -3.66
CA LEU A 137 11.15 -9.20 -3.64
C LEU A 137 12.06 -10.33 -4.14
N ALA A 138 11.88 -10.75 -5.39
CA ALA A 138 12.71 -11.78 -6.01
C ALA A 138 14.09 -11.24 -6.42
N GLY A 139 15.12 -12.10 -6.37
CA GLY A 139 16.51 -11.74 -6.72
C GLY A 139 17.24 -10.98 -5.62
N ASP A 140 18.38 -10.39 -5.97
CA ASP A 140 19.26 -9.69 -5.01
C ASP A 140 18.93 -8.20 -4.83
N GLY A 141 17.96 -7.69 -5.58
CA GLY A 141 17.62 -6.28 -5.65
C GLY A 141 18.69 -5.45 -6.38
N PRO A 142 18.64 -4.10 -6.27
CA PRO A 142 17.57 -3.30 -5.68
C PRO A 142 16.26 -3.38 -6.48
N TRP A 143 15.14 -2.95 -5.89
CA TRP A 143 13.79 -3.13 -6.46
C TRP A 143 13.05 -1.80 -6.67
N PRO A 144 12.17 -1.69 -7.68
CA PRO A 144 11.35 -0.50 -7.92
C PRO A 144 10.11 -0.50 -7.01
N VAL A 145 10.30 -0.33 -5.70
CA VAL A 145 9.21 -0.40 -4.71
C VAL A 145 8.50 0.94 -4.59
N LEU A 146 7.17 0.93 -4.66
CA LEU A 146 6.36 2.11 -4.34
C LEU A 146 6.39 2.39 -2.82
N LEU A 147 7.03 3.49 -2.42
CA LEU A 147 7.11 3.94 -1.03
C LEU A 147 6.08 5.03 -0.71
N CYS A 148 5.69 5.14 0.56
CA CYS A 148 4.73 6.17 1.01
C CYS A 148 5.24 7.60 0.79
N GLY A 149 6.56 7.84 0.90
CA GLY A 149 7.14 9.16 0.65
C GLY A 149 6.78 9.70 -0.75
N TYR A 150 6.80 8.84 -1.76
CA TYR A 150 6.44 9.19 -3.13
C TYR A 150 4.98 9.65 -3.26
N LEU A 151 4.05 9.02 -2.52
CA LEU A 151 2.65 9.45 -2.47
C LEU A 151 2.50 10.81 -1.80
N PHE A 152 3.21 11.04 -0.70
CA PHE A 152 3.12 12.30 0.02
C PHE A 152 3.64 13.45 -0.83
N HIS A 153 4.76 13.28 -1.53
CA HIS A 153 5.24 14.27 -2.50
C HIS A 153 4.27 14.47 -3.66
N ALA A 154 3.68 13.41 -4.21
CA ALA A 154 2.68 13.52 -5.26
C ALA A 154 1.45 14.33 -4.83
N LEU A 155 0.99 14.15 -3.58
CA LEU A 155 -0.17 14.80 -2.96
C LEU A 155 0.13 16.20 -2.40
N ASN A 156 1.40 16.56 -2.22
CA ASN A 156 1.83 17.88 -1.76
C ASN A 156 1.97 18.91 -2.89
N ARG A 157 1.62 18.54 -4.13
CA ARG A 157 1.61 19.45 -5.29
C ARG A 157 0.33 20.27 -5.32
N ALA A 158 0.37 21.40 -6.04
CA ALA A 158 -0.82 22.20 -6.31
C ALA A 158 -1.89 21.36 -7.03
N GLU A 159 -3.16 21.65 -6.76
CA GLU A 159 -4.29 20.86 -7.26
C GLU A 159 -4.32 20.78 -8.79
N ASP A 160 -4.13 21.90 -9.47
CA ASP A 160 -4.10 21.98 -10.93
C ASP A 160 -2.97 21.15 -11.54
N VAL A 161 -1.80 21.12 -10.89
CA VAL A 161 -0.66 20.28 -11.27
C VAL A 161 -0.97 18.80 -11.07
N LEU A 162 -1.54 18.42 -9.92
CA LEU A 162 -1.91 17.03 -9.61
C LEU A 162 -2.86 16.45 -10.66
N ARG A 163 -3.76 17.28 -11.20
CA ARG A 163 -4.75 16.88 -12.21
C ARG A 163 -4.18 16.74 -13.61
N ARG A 164 -3.15 17.52 -13.96
CA ARG A 164 -2.58 17.59 -15.32
C ARG A 164 -1.36 16.70 -15.49
N GLU A 165 -0.56 16.54 -14.43
CA GLU A 165 0.76 15.96 -14.49
C GLU A 165 0.90 14.78 -13.54
N VAL A 166 1.34 13.65 -14.08
CA VAL A 166 1.69 12.49 -13.28
C VAL A 166 3.03 12.75 -12.59
N TYR A 167 3.11 12.52 -11.28
CA TYR A 167 4.36 12.71 -10.54
C TYR A 167 5.36 11.60 -10.87
N SER A 168 6.61 11.98 -11.15
CA SER A 168 7.73 11.06 -11.34
C SER A 168 8.66 11.15 -10.13
N PRO A 169 8.70 10.14 -9.24
CA PRO A 169 9.51 10.21 -8.02
C PRO A 169 11.01 10.18 -8.31
N ASP A 170 11.77 10.90 -7.49
CA ASP A 170 13.22 10.78 -7.36
C ASP A 170 13.62 9.99 -6.10
N ARG A 171 14.87 9.53 -6.04
CA ARG A 171 15.47 8.85 -4.90
C ARG A 171 15.34 9.63 -3.60
N MET A 172 15.36 10.97 -3.66
CA MET A 172 15.25 11.82 -2.47
C MET A 172 13.83 11.83 -1.88
N ASP A 173 12.82 11.49 -2.68
CA ASP A 173 11.40 11.54 -2.30
C ASP A 173 10.96 10.32 -1.48
N ARG A 174 11.88 9.40 -1.20
CA ARG A 174 11.61 8.22 -0.35
C ARG A 174 11.26 8.61 1.09
N HIS A 175 11.66 9.81 1.49
CA HIS A 175 11.29 10.43 2.76
C HIS A 175 10.49 11.69 2.49
N PHE A 176 9.46 11.93 3.30
CA PHE A 176 8.81 13.23 3.38
C PHE A 176 9.38 13.95 4.61
N ARG A 177 9.86 15.18 4.42
CA ARG A 177 10.45 16.01 5.48
C ARG A 177 9.65 17.28 5.62
#